data_AF-A0A258N6Z5-F1
#
_entry.id   AF-A0A258N6Z5-F1
#
_cell.length_a   1.000
_cell.length_b   1.000
_cell.length_c   1.000
_cell.angle_alpha   90.00
_cell.angle_beta   90.00
_cell.angle_gamma   90.00
#
_symmetry.space_group_name_H-M   'P 1'
#
loop_
_entity.id
_entity.type
_entity.pdbx_description
1 polymer ?
#
loop_
_entity_poly.entity_id
_entity_poly.type
_entity_poly.pdbx_seq_one_letter_code
_entity_poly.pdbx_strand_id
1 'polypeptide(L)' 'MQVVHQSRPVVPRDRLIRLPDVESATGCKKSTIYQMIASKSFPAPIRLSARHVAWSESAVLQWVQDRIAAASATGAEVQQ' A
#
# COMPACT_ATOMS: atom_id res chain seq x y z
N MET A 1 19.04 -13.81 -32.03
CA MET A 1 17.64 -13.54 -31.67
C MET A 1 17.54 -13.62 -30.16
N GLN A 2 17.41 -12.49 -29.46
CA GLN A 2 17.41 -12.45 -27.99
C GLN A 2 16.13 -13.10 -27.46
N VAL A 3 16.31 -14.18 -26.72
CA VAL A 3 15.26 -14.75 -25.87
C VAL A 3 14.99 -13.74 -24.75
N VAL A 4 13.97 -12.91 -24.96
CA VAL A 4 13.39 -12.05 -23.92
C VAL A 4 12.80 -12.95 -22.84
N HIS A 5 13.65 -13.37 -21.91
CA HIS A 5 13.19 -13.82 -20.61
C HIS A 5 12.60 -12.58 -19.96
N GLN A 6 11.33 -12.33 -20.24
CA GLN A 6 10.51 -11.44 -19.42
C GLN A 6 10.60 -12.05 -18.03
N SER A 7 11.44 -11.47 -17.17
CA SER A 7 11.50 -11.81 -15.76
C SER A 7 10.08 -11.71 -15.24
N ARG A 8 9.40 -12.86 -15.13
CA ARG A 8 8.10 -12.95 -14.51
C ARG A 8 8.32 -12.31 -13.15
N PRO A 9 7.69 -11.16 -12.81
CA PRO A 9 7.87 -10.61 -11.49
C PRO A 9 7.49 -11.74 -10.54
N VAL A 10 8.44 -12.10 -9.66
CA VAL A 10 8.19 -12.98 -8.54
C VAL A 10 7.12 -12.26 -7.74
N VAL A 11 5.84 -12.46 -8.08
CA VAL A 11 4.74 -11.81 -7.37
C VAL A 11 4.87 -12.32 -5.95
N PRO A 12 5.26 -11.47 -4.98
CA PRO A 12 5.48 -11.93 -3.62
C PRO A 12 4.10 -12.15 -3.04
N ARG A 13 3.49 -13.32 -3.32
CA ARG A 13 2.14 -13.74 -2.89
C ARG A 13 1.23 -12.55 -2.56
N ASP A 14 0.99 -11.64 -3.52
CA ASP A 14 0.29 -10.38 -3.22
C ASP A 14 -1.15 -10.73 -2.86
N ARG A 15 -1.46 -10.66 -1.56
CA ARG A 15 -2.78 -10.97 -1.04
C ARG A 15 -3.63 -9.73 -1.11
N LEU A 16 -4.91 -9.95 -1.36
CA LEU A 16 -5.90 -8.88 -1.28
C LEU A 16 -6.45 -8.84 0.13
N ILE A 17 -6.11 -7.76 0.84
CA ILE A 17 -6.56 -7.53 2.21
C ILE A 17 -7.84 -6.70 2.23
N ARG A 18 -8.70 -6.97 3.22
CA ARG A 18 -9.96 -6.25 3.41
C ARG A 18 -9.76 -5.04 4.33
N LEU A 19 -10.77 -4.18 4.41
CA LEU A 19 -10.75 -3.01 5.29
C LEU A 19 -10.26 -3.30 6.73
N PRO A 20 -10.71 -4.35 7.46
CA PRO A 20 -10.21 -4.62 8.81
C PRO A 20 -8.70 -4.93 8.89
N ASP A 21 -8.14 -5.61 7.90
CA ASP A 21 -6.70 -5.86 7.80
C ASP A 21 -5.95 -4.56 7.46
N VAL A 22 -6.49 -3.73 6.57
CA VAL A 22 -5.93 -2.41 6.27
C VAL A 22 -5.93 -1.52 7.51
N GLU A 23 -7.01 -1.52 8.29
CA GLU A 23 -7.11 -0.79 9.56
C GLU A 23 -6.06 -1.28 10.56
N SER A 24 -5.83 -2.60 10.62
CA SER A 24 -4.80 -3.20 11.48
C SER A 24 -3.38 -2.86 11.03
N ALA A 25 -3.11 -2.89 9.71
CA ALA A 25 -1.79 -2.61 9.14
C ALA A 25 -1.40 -1.13 9.22
N THR A 26 -2.36 -0.23 8.97
CA THR A 26 -2.14 1.22 8.96
C THR A 26 -2.35 1.88 10.32
N GLY A 27 -3.01 1.19 11.27
CA GLY A 27 -3.47 1.75 12.54
C GLY A 27 -4.54 2.84 12.38
N CYS A 28 -4.99 3.11 11.16
CA CYS A 28 -5.96 4.15 10.85
C CYS A 28 -7.38 3.58 10.81
N LYS A 29 -8.37 4.35 11.24
CA LYS A 29 -9.78 3.96 11.12
C LYS A 29 -10.27 4.14 9.68
N LYS A 30 -11.31 3.39 9.31
CA LYS A 30 -12.00 3.48 8.01
C LYS A 30 -12.20 4.92 7.50
N SER A 31 -12.63 5.85 8.35
CA SER A 31 -12.92 7.24 7.95
C SER A 31 -11.67 7.95 7.46
N THR A 32 -10.54 7.77 8.16
CA THR A 32 -9.24 8.32 7.77
C THR A 32 -8.76 7.68 6.47
N ILE A 33 -8.92 6.37 6.31
CA ILE A 33 -8.57 5.67 5.07
C ILE A 33 -9.34 6.27 3.88
N TYR A 34 -10.66 6.45 4.01
CA TYR A 34 -11.47 7.06 2.94
C TYR A 34 -11.08 8.52 2.66
N GLN A 35 -10.72 9.31 3.69
CA GLN A 35 -10.18 10.66 3.48
C GLN A 35 -8.84 10.63 2.73
N MET A 36 -7.93 9.74 3.09
CA MET A 36 -6.64 9.63 2.39
C MET A 36 -6.81 9.14 0.95
N ILE A 37 -7.80 8.27 0.68
CA ILE A 37 -8.18 7.87 -0.68
C ILE A 37 -8.70 9.08 -1.46
N ALA A 38 -9.55 9.92 -0.85
CA ALA A 38 -10.03 11.15 -1.48
C ALA A 38 -8.88 12.14 -1.78
N SER A 39 -7.91 12.24 -0.87
CA SER A 39 -6.68 13.03 -1.05
C SER A 39 -5.64 12.37 -1.96
N LYS A 40 -5.92 11.18 -2.53
CA LYS A 40 -5.00 10.37 -3.36
C LYS A 40 -3.67 10.04 -2.67
N SER A 41 -3.61 10.11 -1.34
CA SER A 41 -2.41 9.79 -0.55
C SER A 41 -2.37 8.34 -0.08
N PHE A 42 -3.38 7.53 -0.40
CA PHE A 42 -3.49 6.13 -0.02
C PHE A 42 -3.76 5.25 -1.25
N PRO A 43 -3.29 3.99 -1.30
CA PRO A 43 -3.55 3.08 -2.41
C PRO A 43 -5.05 2.93 -2.71
N ALA A 44 -5.38 2.94 -4.00
CA ALA A 44 -6.74 2.83 -4.47
C ALA A 44 -7.34 1.44 -4.14
N PRO A 45 -8.60 1.38 -3.71
CA PRO A 45 -9.28 0.10 -3.49
C PRO A 45 -9.53 -0.63 -4.81
N ILE A 46 -9.17 -1.90 -4.86
CA ILE A 46 -9.49 -2.84 -5.93
C ILE A 46 -10.90 -3.38 -5.69
N ARG A 47 -11.81 -3.11 -6.62
CA ARG A 47 -13.18 -3.63 -6.55
C ARG A 47 -13.21 -5.08 -7.01
N LEU A 48 -13.58 -5.99 -6.11
CA LEU A 48 -13.73 -7.41 -6.41
C LEU A 48 -15.17 -7.78 -6.77
N SER A 49 -16.15 -7.05 -6.23
CA SER A 49 -17.56 -7.21 -6.57
C SER A 49 -18.32 -5.93 -6.24
N ALA A 50 -19.62 -5.89 -6.58
CA ALA A 50 -20.50 -4.72 -6.41
C ALA A 50 -20.48 -4.13 -4.99
N ARG A 51 -20.28 -4.96 -3.96
CA ARG A 51 -20.23 -4.55 -2.55
C ARG A 51 -18.86 -4.74 -1.89
N HIS A 52 -17.92 -5.37 -2.58
CA HIS A 52 -16.70 -5.90 -1.98
C HIS A 52 -15.48 -5.21 -2.58
N VAL A 53 -14.75 -4.47 -1.73
CA VAL A 53 -13.47 -3.85 -2.07
C VAL A 53 -12.33 -4.52 -1.29
N ALA A 54 -11.14 -4.52 -1.86
CA ALA A 54 -9.92 -5.00 -1.23
C ALA A 54 -8.74 -4.13 -1.66
N TRP A 55 -7.63 -4.25 -0.97
CA TRP A 55 -6.38 -3.55 -1.28
C TRP A 55 -5.28 -4.58 -1.48
N SER A 56 -4.32 -4.26 -2.35
CA SER A 56 -3.09 -5.06 -2.43
C SER A 56 -2.30 -4.93 -1.14
N GLU A 57 -2.02 -6.05 -0.49
CA GLU A 57 -1.21 -6.13 0.72
C GLU A 57 0.14 -5.43 0.52
N SER A 58 0.82 -5.67 -0.61
CA SER A 58 2.11 -5.03 -0.90
C SER A 58 1.98 -3.51 -1.00
N ALA A 59 0.91 -3.00 -1.61
CA ALA A 59 0.71 -1.56 -1.75
C ALA A 59 0.45 -0.87 -0.41
N VAL A 60 -0.31 -1.53 0.48
CA VAL A 60 -0.57 -1.02 1.84
C VAL A 60 0.68 -1.10 2.69
N LEU A 61 1.42 -2.21 2.65
CA LEU A 61 2.70 -2.36 3.35
C LEU A 61 3.73 -1.34 2.86
N GLN A 62 3.82 -1.12 1.55
CA GLN A 62 4.71 -0.13 0.95
C GLN A 62 4.36 1.28 1.44
N TRP A 63 3.07 1.61 1.52
CA TRP A 63 2.62 2.89 2.07
C TRP A 63 2.98 3.03 3.56
N VAL A 64 2.78 1.99 4.37
CA VAL A 64 3.18 2.01 5.79
C VAL A 64 4.70 2.23 5.91
N GLN A 65 5.48 1.52 5.09
CA GLN A 65 6.93 1.66 5.06
C GLN A 65 7.37 3.06 4.64
N ASP A 66 6.70 3.67 3.65
CA ASP A 66 6.92 5.05 3.23
C ASP A 66 6.63 6.03 4.36
N ARG A 67 5.54 5.84 5.11
CA ARG A 67 5.22 6.68 6.29
C ARG A 67 6.25 6.55 7.41
N ILE A 68 6.74 5.34 7.65
CA ILE A 68 7.82 5.09 8.62
C ILE A 68 9.12 5.73 8.13
N ALA A 69 9.43 5.61 6.84
CA ALA A 69 10.60 6.23 6.20
C ALA A 69 10.51 7.77 6.27
N ALA A 70 9.36 8.37 5.97
CA ALA A 70 9.13 9.81 6.08
C ALA A 70 9.23 10.30 7.53
N ALA A 71 8.68 9.54 8.49
CA ALA A 71 8.78 9.87 9.91
C ALA A 71 10.23 9.78 10.42
N SER A 72 10.99 8.77 9.98
CA SER A 72 12.42 8.64 10.32
C SER A 72 13.30 9.65 9.57
N ALA A 73 12.97 9.99 8.33
CA ALA A 73 13.65 11.02 7.54
C ALA A 73 13.40 12.44 8.08
N THR A 74 12.27 12.69 8.74
CA THR A 74 12.01 13.97 9.44
C THR A 74 12.95 14.15 10.66
N GLY A 75 13.63 13.09 11.11
CA GLY A 75 14.73 13.15 12.06
C GLY A 75 16.14 13.09 11.44
N ALA A 76 16.26 13.01 10.11
CA ALA A 76 17.53 12.78 9.41
C ALA A 76 17.79 13.80 8.27
N GLU A 77 17.22 15.01 8.34
CA GLU A 77 17.77 16.17 7.64
C GLU A 77 18.72 16.95 8.57
N VAL A 78 19.73 16.22 9.04
CA VAL A 78 21.09 16.72 9.22
C VAL A 78 22.01 15.63 8.67
N GLN A 79 23.03 16.03 7.91
CA GLN A 79 24.10 15.22 7.30
C GLN A 79 23.79 14.71 5.87
N GLN A 80 24.59 15.03 4.84
CA GLN A 80 25.80 15.87 4.71
C GLN A 80 26.07 16.07 3.22
#